data_AF-A0A968WQE2-F1
#
_entry.id   AF-A0A968WQE2-F1
#
_cell.length_a   1.000
_cell.length_b   1.000
_cell.length_c   1.000
_cell.angle_alpha   90.00
_cell.angle_beta   90.00
_cell.angle_gamma   90.00
#
_symmetry.space_group_name_H-M   'P 1'
#
loop_
_entity.id
_entity.type
_entity.pdbx_description
1 polymer ?
#
loop_
_entity_poly.entity_id
_entity_poly.type
_entity_poly.pdbx_seq_one_letter_code
_entity_poly.pdbx_strand_id
1 'polypeptide(L)'
;MKMSDEVVIPASREAVWKALNDPDVLKRCIPGCESISKKSDTRMEAVVGVKLGPVKARFNGAVTLSDLDPPNGYRISGSGSS
;
A
#
# COMPACT_ATOMS: atom_id res chain seq x y z
N MET A 1 18.58 2.88 5.45
CA MET A 1 18.37 4.17 4.75
C MET A 1 17.12 4.81 5.33
N LYS A 2 17.17 6.08 5.77
CA LYS A 2 16.00 6.84 6.24
C LYS A 2 15.68 7.88 5.17
N MET A 3 14.50 7.80 4.58
CA MET A 3 14.03 8.73 3.56
C MET A 3 12.72 9.34 4.05
N SER A 4 12.56 10.64 3.86
CA SER A 4 11.37 11.40 4.25
C SER A 4 10.94 12.22 3.05
N ASP A 5 9.66 12.16 2.72
CA ASP A 5 9.04 12.90 1.63
C ASP A 5 7.63 13.33 2.06
N GLU A 6 7.12 14.40 1.46
CA GLU A 6 5.80 14.95 1.77
C GLU A 6 5.14 15.47 0.48
N VAL A 7 3.84 15.17 0.35
CA VAL A 7 3.04 15.58 -0.81
C VAL A 7 1.71 16.15 -0.32
N VAL A 8 1.35 17.34 -0.82
CA VAL A 8 0.04 17.95 -0.58
C VAL A 8 -0.98 17.39 -1.57
N ILE A 9 -2.07 16.83 -1.05
CA ILE A 9 -3.21 16.37 -1.86
C ILE A 9 -4.35 17.37 -1.69
N PRO A 10 -4.91 17.94 -2.77
CA PRO A 10 -6.01 18.91 -2.69
C PRO A 10 -7.36 18.21 -2.43
N ALA A 11 -7.47 17.55 -1.28
CA ALA A 11 -8.66 16.85 -0.80
C ALA A 11 -8.73 16.91 0.75
N SER A 12 -9.90 16.60 1.33
CA SER A 12 -10.02 16.53 2.79
C SER A 12 -9.18 15.39 3.36
N ARG A 13 -8.75 15.54 4.62
CA ARG A 13 -7.95 14.53 5.32
C ARG A 13 -8.66 13.18 5.40
N GLU A 14 -9.96 13.20 5.61
CA GLU A 14 -10.82 12.03 5.70
C GLU A 14 -10.91 11.30 4.35
N ALA A 15 -11.03 12.06 3.25
CA ALA A 15 -11.06 11.50 1.91
C ALA A 15 -9.73 10.82 1.56
N VAL A 16 -8.61 11.48 1.87
CA VAL A 16 -7.26 10.92 1.69
C VAL A 16 -7.07 9.68 2.56
N TRP A 17 -7.46 9.75 3.84
CA TRP A 17 -7.37 8.61 4.76
C TRP A 17 -8.15 7.41 4.24
N LYS A 18 -9.40 7.61 3.81
CA LYS A 18 -10.22 6.53 3.24
C LYS A 18 -9.54 5.93 2.02
N ALA A 19 -9.02 6.76 1.12
CA ALA A 19 -8.32 6.32 -0.09
C ALA A 19 -7.03 5.52 0.21
N LEU A 20 -6.22 5.95 1.19
CA LEU A 20 -5.00 5.26 1.61
C LEU A 20 -5.26 3.89 2.25
N ASN A 21 -6.49 3.60 2.65
CA ASN A 21 -6.89 2.35 3.31
C ASN A 21 -7.89 1.53 2.47
N ASP A 22 -8.15 1.94 1.23
CA ASP A 22 -9.08 1.29 0.30
C ASP A 22 -8.30 0.37 -0.68
N PRO A 23 -8.50 -0.96 -0.65
CA PRO A 23 -7.80 -1.90 -1.51
C PRO A 23 -7.93 -1.61 -3.01
N ASP A 24 -9.08 -1.12 -3.46
CA ASP A 24 -9.33 -0.84 -4.88
C ASP A 24 -8.61 0.43 -5.32
N VAL A 25 -8.55 1.45 -4.45
CA VAL A 25 -7.75 2.65 -4.70
C VAL A 25 -6.27 2.30 -4.74
N LEU A 26 -5.78 1.59 -3.72
CA LEU A 26 -4.37 1.19 -3.62
C LEU A 26 -3.93 0.35 -4.82
N LYS A 27 -4.75 -0.60 -5.28
CA LYS A 27 -4.46 -1.42 -6.46
C LYS A 27 -4.26 -0.57 -7.73
N ARG A 28 -5.05 0.50 -7.90
CA ARG A 28 -4.90 1.41 -9.05
C ARG A 28 -3.65 2.28 -8.95
N CYS A 29 -3.20 2.58 -7.75
CA CYS A 29 -2.05 3.46 -7.50
C CYS A 29 -0.70 2.72 -7.53
N ILE A 30 -0.66 1.42 -7.24
CA ILE A 30 0.58 0.64 -7.17
C ILE A 30 0.90 0.06 -8.57
N PRO A 31 2.02 0.46 -9.20
CA PRO A 31 2.42 -0.07 -10.50
C PRO A 31 2.60 -1.59 -10.49
N GLY A 32 1.98 -2.27 -11.44
CA GLY A 32 2.07 -3.74 -11.55
C GLY A 32 1.26 -4.50 -10.51
N CYS A 33 0.43 -3.83 -9.70
CA CYS A 33 -0.41 -4.50 -8.71
C CYS A 33 -1.50 -5.34 -9.40
N GLU A 34 -1.45 -6.65 -9.20
CA GLU A 34 -2.44 -7.60 -9.72
C GLU A 34 -3.64 -7.73 -8.78
N SER A 35 -3.40 -7.75 -7.46
CA SER A 35 -4.45 -7.84 -6.44
C SER A 35 -4.02 -7.23 -5.11
N ILE A 36 -5.02 -6.78 -4.34
CA ILE A 36 -4.90 -6.43 -2.92
C ILE A 36 -6.08 -7.06 -2.18
N SER A 37 -5.82 -7.67 -1.03
CA SER A 37 -6.81 -8.31 -0.17
C SER A 37 -6.64 -7.80 1.24
N LYS A 38 -7.67 -7.16 1.79
CA LYS A 38 -7.72 -6.79 3.21
C LYS A 38 -8.04 -8.05 4.02
N LYS A 39 -7.16 -8.43 4.95
CA LYS A 39 -7.32 -9.60 5.83
C LYS A 39 -7.91 -9.24 7.18
N SER A 40 -7.66 -8.03 7.64
CA SER A 40 -8.25 -7.42 8.83
C SER A 40 -8.15 -5.91 8.72
N ASP A 41 -8.60 -5.18 9.74
CA ASP A 41 -8.42 -3.73 9.79
C ASP A 41 -6.97 -3.26 9.79
N THR A 42 -6.03 -4.14 10.12
CA THR A 42 -4.60 -3.82 10.20
C THR A 42 -3.72 -4.66 9.29
N ARG A 43 -4.27 -5.58 8.49
CA ARG A 43 -3.49 -6.47 7.63
C ARG A 43 -4.01 -6.49 6.20
N MET A 44 -3.09 -6.39 5.25
CA MET A 44 -3.37 -6.51 3.83
C MET A 44 -2.33 -7.40 3.16
N GLU A 45 -2.74 -8.12 2.13
CA GLU A 45 -1.87 -8.85 1.23
C GLU A 45 -2.00 -8.27 -0.17
N ALA A 46 -0.89 -8.21 -0.91
CA ALA A 46 -0.86 -7.73 -2.28
C ALA A 46 -0.05 -8.67 -3.16
N VAL A 47 -0.41 -8.73 -4.44
CA VAL A 47 0.39 -9.38 -5.47
C VAL A 47 0.84 -8.30 -6.45
N VAL A 48 2.15 -8.21 -6.67
CA VAL A 48 2.74 -7.28 -7.61
C VAL A 48 3.51 -8.05 -8.68
N GLY A 49 3.10 -7.88 -9.93
CA GLY A 49 3.81 -8.33 -11.11
C GLY A 49 4.70 -7.23 -11.66
N VAL A 50 6.00 -7.50 -11.78
CA VAL A 50 6.97 -6.54 -12.35
C VAL A 50 7.51 -7.11 -13.66
N LYS A 51 7.49 -6.26 -14.69
CA LYS A 51 8.12 -6.56 -15.99
C LYS A 51 9.34 -5.66 -16.16
N LEU A 52 10.53 -6.25 -16.15
CA LEU A 52 11.80 -5.57 -16.40
C LEU A 52 12.44 -6.20 -17.64
N GLY A 53 12.17 -5.62 -18.81
CA GLY A 53 12.63 -6.15 -20.09
C GLY A 53 12.12 -7.59 -20.33
N PRO A 54 13.00 -8.58 -20.59
CA PRO A 54 12.60 -9.96 -20.80
C PRO A 54 12.16 -10.67 -19.50
N VAL A 55 12.43 -10.08 -18.33
CA VAL A 55 12.14 -10.70 -17.04
C VAL A 55 10.73 -10.35 -16.58
N LYS A 56 9.95 -11.39 -16.28
CA LYS A 56 8.70 -11.29 -15.53
C LYS A 56 8.92 -11.85 -14.13
N ALA A 57 8.68 -11.04 -13.11
CA ALA A 57 8.71 -11.45 -11.73
C ALA A 57 7.35 -11.18 -11.09
N ARG A 58 6.98 -12.01 -10.11
CA ARG A 58 5.77 -11.86 -9.33
C ARG A 58 6.16 -11.95 -7.87
N PHE A 59 5.66 -11.03 -7.07
CA PHE A 59 5.95 -10.95 -5.65
C PHE A 59 4.66 -10.93 -4.85
N ASN A 60 4.66 -11.64 -3.73
CA ASN A 60 3.60 -11.55 -2.74
C ASN A 60 4.09 -10.62 -1.62
N GLY A 61 3.32 -9.59 -1.32
CA GLY A 61 3.57 -8.65 -0.25
C GLY A 61 2.57 -8.81 0.88
N ALA A 62 3.03 -8.74 2.12
CA ALA A 62 2.19 -8.63 3.31
C ALA A 62 2.46 -7.28 3.99
N VAL A 63 1.40 -6.58 4.36
CA VAL A 63 1.44 -5.27 5.00
C VAL A 63 0.72 -5.34 6.34
N THR A 64 1.33 -4.77 7.37
CA THR A 64 0.72 -4.59 8.70
C THR A 64 0.75 -3.12 9.10
N LEU A 65 -0.39 -2.62 9.58
CA LEU A 65 -0.57 -1.29 10.14
C LEU A 65 -0.43 -1.34 11.66
N SER A 66 0.31 -0.40 12.23
CA SER A 66 0.44 -0.19 13.68
C SER A 66 0.33 1.29 14.03
N ASP A 67 0.22 1.60 15.32
CA ASP A 67 0.20 2.98 15.84
C ASP A 67 -0.89 3.84 15.18
N LEU A 68 -2.11 3.27 15.04
CA LEU A 68 -3.24 3.91 14.38
C LEU A 68 -3.73 5.14 15.17
N ASP A 69 -3.74 6.30 14.52
CA ASP A 69 -4.42 7.52 14.97
C ASP A 69 -5.24 8.09 13.80
N PRO A 70 -6.41 7.51 13.48
CA PRO A 70 -7.21 7.97 12.34
C PRO A 70 -7.83 9.36 12.58
N PRO A 71 -7.81 10.28 11.59
CA PRO A 71 -7.22 10.18 10.25
C PRO A 71 -5.81 10.81 10.14
N ASN A 72 -5.10 10.95 11.25
CA ASN A 72 -3.83 11.68 11.37
C ASN A 72 -2.61 10.86 10.95
N GLY A 73 -2.58 9.55 11.19
CA GLY A 73 -1.45 8.73 10.79
C GLY A 73 -1.46 7.29 11.28
N TYR A 74 -0.48 6.54 10.80
CA TYR A 74 -0.14 5.19 11.22
C TYR A 74 1.25 4.83 10.74
N ARG A 75 1.79 3.74 11.27
CA ARG A 75 3.01 3.12 10.79
C ARG A 75 2.69 1.93 9.89
N ILE A 76 3.35 1.87 8.74
CA ILE A 76 3.26 0.74 7.82
C ILE A 76 4.53 -0.09 7.96
N SER A 77 4.36 -1.41 8.11
CA SER A 77 5.42 -2.39 7.98
C SER A 77 5.06 -3.38 6.87
N GLY A 78 6.04 -3.79 6.07
CA GLY A 78 5.83 -4.68 4.94
C GLY A 78 6.91 -5.74 4.84
N SER A 79 6.52 -6.93 4.36
CA SER A 79 7.42 -7.99 3.95
C SER A 79 7.04 -8.49 2.56
N GLY A 80 7.99 -9.03 1.82
CA GLY A 80 7.78 -9.58 0.49
C GLY A 80 8.43 -10.96 0.36
N SER A 81 7.80 -11.83 -0.41
CA SER A 81 8.38 -13.10 -0.86
C SER A 81 8.22 -13.25 -2.37
N SER A 82 9.18 -13.99 -2.96
CA SER A 82 9.16 -14.43 -4.36
C SER A 82 8.34 -15.70 -4.53
#